data_AF-A0A432GN26-F1
#
_entry.id   AF-A0A432GN26-F1
#
_cell.length_a   1.000
_cell.length_b   1.000
_cell.length_c   1.000
_cell.angle_alpha   90.00
_cell.angle_beta   90.00
_cell.angle_gamma   90.00
#
_symmetry.space_group_name_H-M   'P 1'
#
loop_
_entity.id
_entity.type
_entity.pdbx_description
1 polymer ?
#
loop_
_entity_poly.entity_id
_entity_poly.type
_entity_poly.pdbx_seq_one_letter_code
_entity_poly.pdbx_strand_id
1 'polypeptide(L)'
;MGYNSENLRELPDIQNPLLLFKNLKTDLDKLKSQIGNLKNIKLSSKLLHGISLKKGDLPDVRSLEYTGSRLSHNLKNTRATELSERLHKYPEDSKSRLKLVEMFLQEAESCSLPISRDAFLLAMQEVASPMISTQKINMALAAQTIYLEKLQKVLKDDLTETESKIKGDGNVDTILEKQLKRMQGTEDFIRKCIELLKTEPIPTDYELNLKKSKAGKSIPFGNLKSGFDPMLRRLVFLPLAGDNLKYIFEILHRLEGKNPLVGYHEAKMFDVLAQIQLIIASAGNEPEPKKNGFELFSKALKAICDAVKLVGNIPEKAIEKAAVYRYGHLCYTIHRTYKSNNIPVPKEHLKRVEKAVSLLEPIAEDPKNRKMQAKLAYVLDEN
;
A
#
# COMPACT_ATOMS: atom_id res chain seq x y z
N MET A 1 -10.96 27.82 11.58
CA MET A 1 -11.24 28.49 10.29
C MET A 1 -11.48 27.39 9.27
N GLY A 2 -12.63 27.39 8.60
CA GLY A 2 -12.99 26.35 7.65
C GLY A 2 -12.05 26.37 6.44
N TYR A 3 -11.50 25.22 6.07
CA TYR A 3 -10.89 25.06 4.75
C TYR A 3 -11.97 25.30 3.69
N ASN A 4 -11.77 26.30 2.83
CA ASN A 4 -12.66 26.54 1.68
C ASN A 4 -12.85 25.25 0.89
N SER A 5 -14.11 24.90 0.62
CA SER A 5 -14.53 23.79 -0.25
C SER A 5 -13.85 23.83 -1.63
N GLU A 6 -13.45 25.01 -2.09
CA GLU A 6 -12.74 25.25 -3.36
C GLU A 6 -11.39 24.51 -3.45
N ASN A 7 -10.58 24.47 -2.37
CA ASN A 7 -9.27 23.78 -2.40
C ASN A 7 -9.39 22.25 -2.35
N LEU A 8 -10.53 21.71 -1.88
CA LEU A 8 -10.73 20.27 -1.81
C LEU A 8 -10.91 19.67 -3.21
N ARG A 9 -11.68 20.35 -4.07
CA ARG A 9 -12.01 19.93 -5.44
C ARG A 9 -10.80 19.89 -6.38
N GLU A 10 -9.73 20.59 -6.02
CA GLU A 10 -8.46 20.60 -6.74
C GLU A 10 -7.57 19.38 -6.44
N LEU A 11 -7.91 18.58 -5.42
CA LEU A 11 -7.14 17.38 -5.13
C LEU A 11 -7.18 16.40 -6.31
N PRO A 12 -6.02 15.97 -6.85
CA PRO A 12 -5.95 15.04 -7.97
C PRO A 12 -6.68 13.73 -7.70
N ASP A 13 -6.74 13.34 -6.44
CA ASP A 13 -7.37 12.10 -5.97
C ASP A 13 -8.91 12.15 -6.02
N ILE A 14 -9.49 13.36 -6.05
CA ILE A 14 -10.93 13.58 -6.27
C ILE A 14 -11.21 13.77 -7.77
N GLN A 15 -10.34 14.50 -8.47
CA GLN A 15 -10.50 14.75 -9.91
C GLN A 15 -10.34 13.49 -10.76
N ASN A 16 -9.41 12.61 -10.37
CA ASN A 16 -9.18 11.34 -11.02
C ASN A 16 -8.85 10.22 -10.02
N PRO A 17 -9.86 9.68 -9.31
CA PRO A 17 -9.65 8.67 -8.28
C PRO A 17 -8.97 7.39 -8.79
N LEU A 18 -9.19 6.99 -10.05
CA LEU A 18 -8.56 5.81 -10.63
C LEU A 18 -7.02 5.92 -10.73
N LEU A 19 -6.48 7.15 -10.70
CA LEU A 19 -5.04 7.42 -10.66
C LEU A 19 -4.49 7.64 -9.25
N LEU A 20 -5.27 7.37 -8.19
CA LEU A 20 -4.92 7.62 -6.79
C LEU A 20 -3.47 7.27 -6.44
N PHE A 21 -3.06 6.02 -6.63
CA PHE A 21 -1.73 5.57 -6.22
C PHE A 21 -0.61 6.21 -7.06
N LYS A 22 -0.88 6.57 -8.32
CA LYS A 22 0.07 7.30 -9.17
C LYS A 22 0.25 8.74 -8.69
N ASN A 23 -0.85 9.41 -8.34
CA ASN A 23 -0.84 10.78 -7.81
C ASN A 23 -0.08 10.83 -6.48
N LEU A 24 -0.42 9.93 -5.56
CA LEU A 24 0.24 9.84 -4.26
C LEU A 24 1.73 9.49 -4.37
N LYS A 25 2.12 8.59 -5.29
CA LYS A 25 3.54 8.28 -5.54
C LYS A 25 4.30 9.50 -6.03
N THR A 26 3.71 10.25 -6.96
CA THR A 26 4.31 11.48 -7.49
C THR A 26 4.59 12.48 -6.37
N ASP A 27 3.64 12.68 -5.47
CA ASP A 27 3.80 13.61 -4.34
C ASP A 27 4.75 13.08 -3.26
N LEU A 28 4.76 11.78 -2.98
CA LEU A 28 5.76 11.16 -2.11
C LEU A 28 7.18 11.36 -2.67
N ASP A 29 7.36 11.24 -3.98
CA ASP A 29 8.66 11.46 -4.63
C ASP A 29 9.08 12.93 -4.60
N LYS A 30 8.13 13.87 -4.70
CA LYS A 30 8.41 15.30 -4.44
C LYS A 30 8.90 15.53 -3.01
N LEU A 31 8.25 14.95 -2.00
CA LEU A 31 8.68 15.06 -0.60
C LEU A 31 10.10 14.52 -0.38
N LYS A 32 10.41 13.36 -0.99
CA LYS A 32 11.76 12.77 -0.95
C LYS A 32 12.79 13.70 -1.63
N SER A 33 12.43 14.28 -2.77
CA SER A 33 13.28 15.22 -3.51
C SER A 33 13.58 16.50 -2.72
N GLN A 34 12.58 17.08 -2.04
CA GLN A 34 12.77 18.25 -1.16
C GLN A 34 13.86 17.98 -0.11
N ILE A 35 13.80 16.83 0.58
CA ILE A 35 14.83 16.43 1.55
C ILE A 35 16.19 16.20 0.88
N GLY A 36 16.22 15.50 -0.26
CA GLY A 36 17.45 15.22 -1.01
C GLY A 36 18.18 16.49 -1.44
N ASN A 37 17.44 17.45 -1.97
CA ASN A 37 17.98 18.74 -2.42
C ASN A 37 18.57 19.53 -1.24
N LEU A 38 17.89 19.55 -0.09
CA LEU A 38 18.42 20.19 1.12
C LEU A 38 19.73 19.56 1.62
N LYS A 39 19.88 18.23 1.51
CA LYS A 39 21.16 17.56 1.81
C LYS A 39 22.27 18.03 0.88
N ASN A 40 22.01 18.05 -0.42
CA ASN A 40 22.99 18.44 -1.43
C ASN A 40 23.41 19.90 -1.25
N ILE A 41 22.46 20.78 -0.95
CA ILE A 41 22.71 22.19 -0.64
C ILE A 41 23.55 22.36 0.64
N LYS A 42 23.28 21.59 1.70
CA LYS A 42 24.11 21.61 2.93
C LYS A 42 25.51 21.04 2.72
N LEU A 43 25.68 20.07 1.81
CA LEU A 43 26.97 19.51 1.42
C LEU A 43 27.78 20.52 0.59
N SER A 44 27.15 21.15 -0.40
CA SER A 44 27.79 22.17 -1.24
C SER A 44 28.12 23.43 -0.45
N SER A 45 27.28 23.88 0.48
CA SER A 45 27.59 25.05 1.33
C SER A 45 28.68 24.78 2.38
N LYS A 46 28.83 23.52 2.84
CA LYS A 46 29.99 23.14 3.65
C LYS A 46 31.29 23.16 2.84
N LEU A 47 31.25 22.77 1.57
CA LEU A 47 32.38 22.86 0.64
C LEU A 47 32.66 24.30 0.18
N LEU A 48 31.63 25.13 0.11
CA LEU A 48 31.65 26.55 -0.24
C LEU A 48 31.48 27.39 1.03
N HIS A 49 32.48 27.39 1.92
CA HIS A 49 32.54 28.32 3.05
C HIS A 49 32.47 29.77 2.53
N GLY A 50 31.27 30.35 2.45
CA GLY A 50 31.05 31.71 2.00
C GLY A 50 29.70 32.02 1.38
N ILE A 51 28.91 31.03 0.93
CA ILE A 51 27.60 31.31 0.33
C ILE A 51 26.50 31.07 1.35
N SER A 52 26.10 32.15 2.02
CA SER A 52 24.89 32.21 2.85
C SER A 52 23.66 31.91 1.98
N LEU A 53 23.10 30.70 2.10
CA LEU A 53 21.77 30.39 1.61
C LEU A 53 20.80 31.30 2.36
N LYS A 54 20.18 32.24 1.64
CA LYS A 54 19.26 33.22 2.21
C LYS A 54 18.22 32.50 3.09
N LYS A 55 18.07 32.98 4.33
CA LYS A 55 16.84 32.83 5.12
C LYS A 55 15.70 33.38 4.26
N GLY A 56 14.80 32.53 3.79
CA GLY A 56 13.66 33.01 3.04
C GLY A 56 13.13 31.97 2.06
N ASP A 57 12.55 30.91 2.61
CA ASP A 57 11.23 30.45 2.19
C ASP A 57 10.56 30.02 3.49
N LEU A 58 9.62 30.83 3.98
CA LEU A 58 8.77 30.43 5.10
C LEU A 58 7.98 29.19 4.64
N PRO A 59 7.78 28.17 5.50
CA PRO A 59 7.00 26.99 5.15
C PRO A 59 5.62 27.42 4.61
N ASP A 60 5.26 26.99 3.41
CA ASP A 60 3.93 27.32 2.89
C ASP A 60 2.89 26.46 3.60
N VAL A 61 2.10 27.09 4.47
CA VAL A 61 1.02 26.46 5.24
C VAL A 61 -0.07 25.88 4.33
N ARG A 62 -0.09 26.23 3.04
CA ARG A 62 -1.05 25.73 2.05
C ARG A 62 -0.55 24.53 1.26
N SER A 63 0.76 24.26 1.21
CA SER A 63 1.33 23.23 0.34
C SER A 63 1.75 21.97 1.10
N LEU A 64 1.87 20.87 0.36
CA LEU A 64 2.44 19.64 0.87
C LEU A 64 3.96 19.78 0.93
N GLU A 65 4.51 19.68 2.14
CA GLU A 65 5.96 19.81 2.39
C GLU A 65 6.45 18.78 3.40
N TYR A 66 7.74 18.44 3.31
CA TYR A 66 8.40 17.47 4.20
C TYR A 66 8.43 17.88 5.69
N THR A 67 8.18 19.16 5.97
CA THR A 67 8.07 19.74 7.32
C THR A 67 6.75 19.39 8.00
N GLY A 68 5.73 19.01 7.21
CA GLY A 68 4.37 18.86 7.72
C GLY A 68 3.76 20.18 8.18
N SER A 69 4.16 21.33 7.61
CA SER A 69 3.64 22.65 8.00
C SER A 69 2.12 22.69 7.96
N ARG A 70 1.50 22.35 6.83
CA ARG A 70 0.03 22.28 6.69
C ARG A 70 -0.61 21.36 7.72
N LEU A 71 -0.05 20.17 7.93
CA LEU A 71 -0.50 19.23 8.96
C LEU A 71 -0.45 19.89 10.35
N SER A 72 0.70 20.42 10.75
CA SER A 72 0.92 20.98 12.09
C SER A 72 -0.02 22.14 12.44
N HIS A 73 -0.30 23.03 11.49
CA HIS A 73 -1.20 24.17 11.70
C HIS A 73 -2.68 23.76 11.84
N ASN A 74 -3.03 22.55 11.43
CA ASN A 74 -4.40 22.02 11.50
C ASN A 74 -4.60 21.02 12.63
N LEU A 75 -3.55 20.70 13.39
CA LEU A 75 -3.66 19.94 14.62
C LEU A 75 -3.95 20.88 15.79
N LYS A 76 -4.74 20.42 16.76
CA LYS A 76 -5.07 21.16 17.98
C LYS A 76 -3.89 21.18 18.95
N ASN A 77 -3.01 20.19 18.87
CA ASN A 77 -1.82 20.11 19.70
C ASN A 77 -0.82 21.24 19.38
N THR A 78 -0.65 22.18 20.32
CA THR A 78 0.24 23.35 20.16
C THR A 78 1.71 22.98 19.94
N ARG A 79 2.13 21.76 20.33
CA ARG A 79 3.50 21.26 20.09
C ARG A 79 3.73 20.85 18.64
N ALA A 80 2.69 20.73 17.82
CA ALA A 80 2.84 20.35 16.41
C ALA A 80 3.66 21.38 15.63
N THR A 81 3.44 22.68 15.89
CA THR A 81 4.21 23.76 15.23
C THR A 81 5.70 23.68 15.57
N GLU A 82 6.05 23.40 16.84
CA GLU A 82 7.44 23.22 17.26
C GLU A 82 8.13 22.06 16.52
N LEU A 83 7.41 20.96 16.30
CA LEU A 83 7.91 19.80 15.55
C LEU A 83 8.13 20.15 14.07
N SER A 84 7.22 20.91 13.46
CA SER A 84 7.35 21.39 12.07
C SER A 84 8.56 22.33 11.91
N GLU A 85 8.73 23.30 12.81
CA GLU A 85 9.91 24.18 12.83
C GLU A 85 11.21 23.41 13.02
N ARG A 86 11.17 22.38 13.86
CA ARG A 86 12.32 21.49 14.07
C ARG A 86 12.65 20.71 12.80
N LEU A 87 11.65 20.21 12.07
CA LEU A 87 11.84 19.53 10.78
C LEU A 87 12.39 20.47 9.71
N HIS A 88 12.00 21.74 9.71
CA HIS A 88 12.58 22.75 8.82
C HIS A 88 14.10 22.90 9.06
N LYS A 89 14.53 22.93 10.34
CA LYS A 89 15.97 23.00 10.71
C LYS A 89 16.69 21.67 10.43
N TYR A 90 16.02 20.56 10.76
CA TYR A 90 16.55 19.19 10.71
C TYR A 90 15.62 18.28 9.88
N PRO A 91 15.71 18.34 8.53
CA PRO A 91 14.86 17.53 7.65
C PRO A 91 14.95 16.01 7.89
N GLU A 92 16.04 15.52 8.48
CA GLU A 92 16.24 14.10 8.79
C GLU A 92 15.63 13.64 10.11
N ASP A 93 15.00 14.53 10.88
CA ASP A 93 14.47 14.20 12.21
C ASP A 93 13.22 13.31 12.12
N SER A 94 13.47 12.01 11.91
CA SER A 94 12.48 10.94 11.83
C SER A 94 11.56 10.93 13.06
N LYS A 95 12.11 11.17 14.26
CA LYS A 95 11.34 11.19 15.50
C LYS A 95 10.30 12.32 15.51
N SER A 96 10.66 13.51 15.04
CA SER A 96 9.75 14.64 14.97
C SER A 96 8.64 14.42 13.95
N ARG A 97 8.97 13.85 12.77
CA ARG A 97 7.95 13.46 11.78
C ARG A 97 6.99 12.40 12.30
N LEU A 98 7.51 11.35 12.96
CA LEU A 98 6.67 10.33 13.57
C LEU A 98 5.78 10.93 14.66
N LYS A 99 6.29 11.85 15.47
CA LYS A 99 5.45 12.49 16.50
C LYS A 99 4.33 13.34 15.91
N LEU A 100 4.57 14.02 14.78
CA LEU A 100 3.50 14.73 14.05
C LEU A 100 2.41 13.79 13.54
N VAL A 101 2.81 12.67 12.93
CA VAL A 101 1.84 11.66 12.47
C VAL A 101 1.10 11.04 13.66
N GLU A 102 1.76 10.82 14.80
CA GLU A 102 1.13 10.32 16.02
C GLU A 102 0.04 11.28 16.54
N MET A 103 0.34 12.57 16.59
CA MET A 103 -0.63 13.62 16.97
C MET A 103 -1.82 13.63 16.01
N PHE A 104 -1.59 13.47 14.70
CA PHE A 104 -2.67 13.30 13.74
C PHE A 104 -3.54 12.08 14.04
N LEU A 105 -2.95 10.92 14.32
CA LEU A 105 -3.70 9.70 14.61
C LEU A 105 -4.60 9.85 15.85
N GLN A 106 -4.19 10.66 16.83
CA GLN A 106 -4.97 10.99 18.03
C GLN A 106 -6.15 11.92 17.74
N GLU A 107 -6.07 12.75 16.69
CA GLU A 107 -7.06 13.78 16.35
C GLU A 107 -7.79 13.53 15.03
N ALA A 108 -7.61 12.32 14.47
CA ALA A 108 -7.93 11.97 13.08
C ALA A 108 -9.38 12.23 12.68
N GLU A 109 -10.34 12.02 13.58
CA GLU A 109 -11.76 12.25 13.34
C GLU A 109 -12.03 13.71 12.94
N SER A 110 -11.40 14.65 13.64
CA SER A 110 -11.59 16.09 13.43
C SER A 110 -10.78 16.69 12.29
N CYS A 111 -9.82 15.95 11.74
CA CYS A 111 -8.97 16.40 10.64
C CYS A 111 -9.68 16.32 9.28
N SER A 112 -9.39 17.24 8.37
CA SER A 112 -9.93 17.21 6.99
C SER A 112 -9.19 16.20 6.10
N LEU A 113 -9.75 15.92 4.92
CA LEU A 113 -9.13 15.01 3.93
C LEU A 113 -7.70 15.42 3.54
N PRO A 114 -7.39 16.69 3.19
CA PRO A 114 -6.02 17.11 2.89
C PRO A 114 -5.03 16.82 4.03
N ILE A 115 -5.46 16.99 5.28
CA ILE A 115 -4.64 16.76 6.46
C ILE A 115 -4.34 15.27 6.65
N SER A 116 -5.33 14.40 6.43
CA SER A 116 -5.11 12.95 6.44
C SER A 116 -4.18 12.49 5.32
N ARG A 117 -4.26 13.12 4.14
CA ARG A 117 -3.37 12.86 3.01
C ARG A 117 -1.92 13.21 3.35
N ASP A 118 -1.69 14.37 3.95
CA ASP A 118 -0.36 14.80 4.36
C ASP A 118 0.25 13.86 5.39
N ALA A 119 -0.53 13.50 6.43
CA ALA A 119 -0.08 12.57 7.45
C ALA A 119 0.30 11.20 6.84
N PHE A 120 -0.49 10.70 5.88
CA PHE A 120 -0.16 9.46 5.17
C PHE A 120 1.15 9.59 4.37
N LEU A 121 1.33 10.66 3.61
CA LEU A 121 2.54 10.85 2.80
C LEU A 121 3.79 11.04 3.68
N LEU A 122 3.68 11.74 4.81
CA LEU A 122 4.76 11.87 5.79
C LEU A 122 5.09 10.52 6.47
N ALA A 123 4.09 9.70 6.78
CA ALA A 123 4.32 8.36 7.30
C ALA A 123 5.00 7.46 6.26
N MET A 124 4.58 7.55 4.99
CA MET A 124 5.22 6.81 3.89
C MET A 124 6.65 7.26 3.61
N GLN A 125 6.98 8.52 3.85
CA GLN A 125 8.35 9.01 3.79
C GLN A 125 9.23 8.32 4.83
N GLU A 126 8.70 8.03 6.02
CA GLU A 126 9.42 7.28 7.05
C GLU A 126 9.56 5.80 6.70
N VAL A 127 8.53 5.18 6.13
CA VAL A 127 8.59 3.80 5.62
C VAL A 127 9.63 3.68 4.51
N ALA A 128 9.82 4.71 3.68
CA ALA A 128 10.83 4.76 2.63
C ALA A 128 12.28 4.79 3.15
N SER A 129 12.48 5.04 4.45
CA SER A 129 13.81 5.07 5.06
C SER A 129 14.45 3.66 5.11
N PRO A 130 15.78 3.54 4.90
CA PRO A 130 16.50 2.29 5.12
C PRO A 130 16.53 1.82 6.58
N MET A 131 16.24 2.70 7.54
CA MET A 131 15.94 2.33 8.92
C MET A 131 14.43 2.18 9.05
N ILE A 132 13.96 0.96 8.88
CA ILE A 132 12.55 0.62 8.92
C ILE A 132 12.19 0.05 10.29
N SER A 133 10.99 0.35 10.79
CA SER A 133 10.50 -0.18 12.06
C SER A 133 9.04 -0.54 11.96
N THR A 134 8.58 -1.38 12.89
CA THR A 134 7.16 -1.75 12.99
C THR A 134 6.28 -0.54 13.30
N GLN A 135 6.76 0.38 14.12
CA GLN A 135 6.10 1.67 14.36
C GLN A 135 5.85 2.44 13.06
N LYS A 136 6.87 2.60 12.21
CA LYS A 136 6.75 3.31 10.92
C LYS A 136 5.70 2.67 10.01
N ILE A 137 5.72 1.34 9.91
CA ILE A 137 4.77 0.59 9.10
C ILE A 137 3.34 0.74 9.65
N ASN A 138 3.16 0.56 10.96
CA ASN A 138 1.85 0.65 11.61
C ASN A 138 1.24 2.05 11.47
N MET A 139 2.04 3.10 11.63
CA MET A 139 1.58 4.48 11.47
C MET A 139 1.19 4.78 10.02
N ALA A 140 1.96 4.29 9.05
CA ALA A 140 1.62 4.44 7.64
C ALA A 140 0.33 3.68 7.28
N LEU A 141 0.13 2.47 7.80
CA LEU A 141 -1.11 1.71 7.61
C LEU A 141 -2.32 2.43 8.20
N ALA A 142 -2.21 2.92 9.44
CA ALA A 142 -3.28 3.65 10.10
C ALA A 142 -3.64 4.94 9.35
N ALA A 143 -2.64 5.74 8.97
CA ALA A 143 -2.84 6.97 8.21
C ALA A 143 -3.43 6.69 6.82
N GLN A 144 -2.99 5.62 6.14
CA GLN A 144 -3.56 5.17 4.87
C GLN A 144 -5.05 4.86 5.01
N THR A 145 -5.43 4.04 6.00
CA THR A 145 -6.83 3.67 6.23
C THR A 145 -7.69 4.90 6.47
N ILE A 146 -7.27 5.80 7.36
CA ILE A 146 -8.02 7.04 7.65
C ILE A 146 -8.18 7.90 6.40
N TYR A 147 -7.11 8.08 5.63
CA TYR A 147 -7.16 8.88 4.40
C TYR A 147 -8.10 8.28 3.36
N LEU A 148 -8.01 6.96 3.12
CA LEU A 148 -8.89 6.28 2.16
C LEU A 148 -10.36 6.32 2.60
N GLU A 149 -10.66 6.10 3.88
CA GLU A 149 -12.03 6.17 4.43
C GLU A 149 -12.61 7.60 4.29
N LYS A 150 -11.80 8.64 4.53
CA LYS A 150 -12.22 10.03 4.31
C LYS A 150 -12.42 10.33 2.81
N LEU A 151 -11.56 9.81 1.93
CA LEU A 151 -11.70 10.00 0.47
C LEU A 151 -12.97 9.33 -0.02
N GLN A 152 -13.24 8.09 0.42
CA GLN A 152 -14.48 7.37 0.10
C GLN A 152 -15.71 8.18 0.51
N LYS A 153 -15.70 8.74 1.73
CA LYS A 153 -16.80 9.57 2.23
C LYS A 153 -17.07 10.76 1.31
N VAL A 154 -16.03 11.50 0.92
CA VAL A 154 -16.18 12.66 0.02
C VAL A 154 -16.78 12.24 -1.33
N LEU A 155 -16.25 11.16 -1.94
CA LEU A 155 -16.77 10.67 -3.23
C LEU A 155 -18.22 10.15 -3.12
N LYS A 156 -18.58 9.55 -1.99
CA LYS A 156 -19.93 9.07 -1.72
C LYS A 156 -20.92 10.22 -1.49
N ASP A 157 -20.50 11.27 -0.79
CA ASP A 157 -21.31 12.47 -0.58
C ASP A 157 -21.59 13.15 -1.94
N ASP A 158 -20.58 13.27 -2.80
CA ASP A 158 -20.72 13.80 -4.18
C ASP A 158 -21.67 12.96 -5.03
N LEU A 159 -21.51 11.64 -4.95
CA LEU A 159 -22.37 10.69 -5.65
C LEU A 159 -23.83 10.88 -5.22
N THR A 160 -24.07 10.95 -3.91
CA THR A 160 -25.41 11.14 -3.34
C THR A 160 -26.03 12.47 -3.80
N GLU A 161 -25.26 13.56 -3.79
CA GLU A 161 -25.73 14.87 -4.26
C GLU A 161 -26.14 14.82 -5.74
N THR A 162 -25.36 14.13 -6.57
CA THR A 162 -25.62 13.97 -8.01
C THR A 162 -26.87 13.12 -8.25
N GLU A 163 -27.03 12.03 -7.50
CA GLU A 163 -28.24 11.19 -7.55
C GLU A 163 -29.51 11.97 -7.19
N SER A 164 -29.44 12.84 -6.17
CA SER A 164 -30.56 13.68 -5.77
C SER A 164 -30.97 14.69 -6.85
N LYS A 165 -30.00 15.30 -7.56
CA LYS A 165 -30.28 16.24 -8.67
C LYS A 165 -31.01 15.54 -9.83
N ILE A 166 -30.56 14.34 -10.19
CA ILE A 166 -31.17 13.55 -11.28
C ILE A 166 -32.62 13.14 -10.95
N LYS A 167 -32.94 12.82 -9.70
CA LYS A 167 -34.32 12.47 -9.30
C LYS A 167 -35.26 13.68 -9.27
N GLY A 168 -34.75 14.90 -9.18
CA GLY A 168 -35.53 16.14 -9.11
C GLY A 168 -35.88 16.74 -10.47
N ASP A 169 -35.04 16.55 -11.49
CA ASP A 169 -35.27 17.04 -12.86
C ASP A 169 -35.84 15.91 -13.73
N GLY A 170 -37.12 16.03 -14.12
CA GLY A 170 -37.85 15.02 -14.92
C GLY A 170 -37.33 14.79 -16.35
N ASN A 171 -36.19 15.36 -16.73
CA ASN A 171 -35.54 15.17 -18.02
C ASN A 171 -34.03 14.92 -17.81
N VAL A 172 -33.65 13.65 -17.65
CA VAL A 172 -32.27 13.27 -17.33
C VAL A 172 -31.41 13.33 -18.59
N ASP A 173 -30.44 14.24 -18.61
CA ASP A 173 -29.44 14.33 -19.67
C ASP A 173 -28.53 13.08 -19.65
N THR A 174 -28.38 12.42 -20.79
CA THR A 174 -27.43 11.30 -21.01
C THR A 174 -26.00 11.60 -20.54
N ILE A 175 -25.59 12.88 -20.47
CA ILE A 175 -24.31 13.32 -19.91
C ILE A 175 -24.27 13.08 -18.40
N LEU A 176 -25.33 13.45 -17.67
CA LEU A 176 -25.43 13.26 -16.22
C LEU A 176 -25.47 11.78 -15.85
N GLU A 177 -26.13 10.93 -16.63
CA GLU A 177 -26.13 9.48 -16.39
C GLU A 177 -24.73 8.86 -16.54
N LYS A 178 -23.97 9.31 -17.55
CA LYS A 178 -22.58 8.86 -17.74
C LYS A 178 -21.69 9.32 -16.59
N GLN A 179 -21.87 10.56 -16.13
CA GLN A 179 -21.17 11.08 -14.96
C GLN A 179 -21.49 10.28 -13.70
N LEU A 180 -22.78 9.97 -13.48
CA LEU A 180 -23.22 9.16 -12.34
C LEU A 180 -22.57 7.77 -12.34
N LYS A 181 -22.60 7.06 -13.48
CA LYS A 181 -21.94 5.75 -13.62
C LYS A 181 -20.45 5.81 -13.33
N ARG A 182 -19.76 6.87 -13.80
CA ARG A 182 -18.34 7.09 -13.49
C ARG A 182 -18.11 7.28 -12.00
N MET A 183 -18.94 8.09 -11.32
CA MET A 183 -18.84 8.34 -9.89
C MET A 183 -19.06 7.07 -9.06
N GLN A 184 -20.05 6.26 -9.44
CA GLN A 184 -20.31 4.94 -8.84
C GLN A 184 -19.09 4.02 -8.97
N GLY A 185 -18.49 3.94 -10.17
CA GLY A 185 -17.26 3.18 -10.39
C GLY A 185 -16.10 3.67 -9.53
N THR A 186 -15.91 4.98 -9.38
CA THR A 186 -14.82 5.53 -8.56
C THR A 186 -15.01 5.33 -7.05
N GLU A 187 -16.25 5.43 -6.55
CA GLU A 187 -16.55 5.13 -5.14
C GLU A 187 -16.31 3.64 -4.84
N ASP A 188 -16.81 2.76 -5.73
CA ASP A 188 -16.62 1.31 -5.62
C ASP A 188 -15.13 0.92 -5.65
N PHE A 189 -14.33 1.59 -6.49
CA PHE A 189 -12.88 1.43 -6.52
C PHE A 189 -12.24 1.73 -5.14
N ILE A 190 -12.53 2.90 -4.56
CA ILE A 190 -11.94 3.27 -3.26
C ILE A 190 -12.41 2.32 -2.16
N ARG A 191 -13.69 1.96 -2.14
CA ARG A 191 -14.26 1.01 -1.18
C ARG A 191 -13.55 -0.34 -1.22
N LYS A 192 -13.38 -0.92 -2.41
CA LYS A 192 -12.67 -2.19 -2.60
C LYS A 192 -11.19 -2.08 -2.25
N CYS A 193 -10.55 -0.93 -2.48
CA CYS A 193 -9.18 -0.69 -2.01
C CYS A 193 -9.09 -0.66 -0.48
N ILE A 194 -10.05 -0.05 0.22
CA ILE A 194 -10.08 -0.08 1.70
C ILE A 194 -10.21 -1.52 2.19
N GLU A 195 -11.15 -2.29 1.65
CA GLU A 195 -11.36 -3.70 2.01
C GLU A 195 -10.10 -4.56 1.77
N LEU A 196 -9.38 -4.31 0.68
CA LEU A 196 -8.17 -5.04 0.33
C LEU A 196 -6.96 -4.67 1.21
N LEU A 197 -6.80 -3.38 1.53
CA LEU A 197 -5.59 -2.83 2.13
C LEU A 197 -5.65 -2.71 3.65
N LYS A 198 -6.85 -2.78 4.24
CA LYS A 198 -7.03 -2.76 5.69
C LYS A 198 -6.42 -4.02 6.30
N THR A 199 -5.55 -3.83 7.28
CA THR A 199 -4.85 -4.93 7.97
C THR A 199 -4.54 -4.55 9.40
N GLU A 200 -4.38 -5.55 10.25
CA GLU A 200 -4.02 -5.35 11.65
C GLU A 200 -2.58 -4.87 11.81
N PRO A 201 -2.27 -4.07 12.84
CA PRO A 201 -0.91 -3.65 13.12
C PRO A 201 0.01 -4.83 13.43
N ILE A 202 1.32 -4.62 13.27
CA ILE A 202 2.35 -5.51 13.79
C ILE A 202 2.39 -5.36 15.32
N PRO A 203 2.20 -6.43 16.11
CA PRO A 203 2.06 -6.33 17.56
C PRO A 203 3.39 -6.15 18.30
N THR A 204 4.52 -6.51 17.68
CA THR A 204 5.83 -6.48 18.31
C THR A 204 6.65 -5.31 17.80
N ASP A 205 7.35 -4.63 18.69
CA ASP A 205 8.30 -3.60 18.33
C ASP A 205 9.58 -4.21 17.75
N TYR A 206 9.95 -3.77 16.54
CA TYR A 206 11.18 -4.22 15.89
C TYR A 206 11.72 -3.15 14.94
N GLU A 207 13.04 -3.06 14.85
CA GLU A 207 13.74 -2.17 13.91
C GLU A 207 14.74 -2.95 13.06
N LEU A 208 14.78 -2.61 11.77
CA LEU A 208 15.71 -3.18 10.80
C LEU A 208 16.49 -2.08 10.11
N ASN A 209 17.82 -2.24 10.12
CA ASN A 209 18.70 -1.43 9.30
C ASN A 209 18.99 -2.18 7.98
N LEU A 210 18.25 -1.84 6.93
CA LEU A 210 18.35 -2.51 5.64
C LEU A 210 19.71 -2.28 4.96
N LYS A 211 20.41 -1.17 5.25
CA LYS A 211 21.79 -0.95 4.75
C LYS A 211 22.76 -1.96 5.34
N LYS A 212 22.67 -2.22 6.64
CA LYS A 212 23.50 -3.24 7.31
C LYS A 212 23.19 -4.63 6.73
N SER A 213 21.92 -4.97 6.55
CA SER A 213 21.52 -6.22 5.92
C SER A 213 22.06 -6.35 4.49
N LYS A 214 22.00 -5.28 3.68
CA LYS A 214 22.57 -5.27 2.33
C LYS A 214 24.10 -5.36 2.31
N ALA A 215 24.82 -4.96 3.34
CA ALA A 215 26.26 -5.15 3.43
C ALA A 215 26.65 -6.54 4.01
N GLY A 216 25.73 -7.23 4.68
CA GLY A 216 25.98 -8.49 5.37
C GLY A 216 26.15 -9.70 4.44
N LYS A 217 26.80 -10.75 4.98
CA LYS A 217 26.95 -12.07 4.34
C LYS A 217 25.78 -13.02 4.65
N SER A 218 25.02 -12.75 5.72
CA SER A 218 23.84 -13.52 6.13
C SER A 218 22.87 -12.60 6.89
N ILE A 219 21.62 -13.04 7.02
CA ILE A 219 20.63 -12.37 7.87
C ILE A 219 20.58 -13.12 9.21
N PRO A 220 20.78 -12.43 10.35
CA PRO A 220 20.57 -13.06 11.65
C PRO A 220 19.15 -13.64 11.76
N PHE A 221 19.02 -14.86 12.29
CA PHE A 221 17.71 -15.53 12.38
C PHE A 221 16.64 -14.68 13.08
N GLY A 222 17.01 -13.95 14.14
CA GLY A 222 16.12 -12.99 14.82
C GLY A 222 15.61 -11.88 13.88
N ASN A 223 16.47 -11.33 13.02
CA ASN A 223 16.06 -10.34 12.01
C ASN A 223 15.11 -10.93 10.99
N LEU A 224 15.30 -12.19 10.59
CA LEU A 224 14.42 -12.85 9.64
C LEU A 224 13.03 -13.10 10.26
N LYS A 225 12.99 -13.70 11.45
CA LYS A 225 11.76 -14.13 12.13
C LYS A 225 10.96 -12.98 12.75
N SER A 226 11.62 -12.02 13.39
CA SER A 226 10.96 -10.92 14.11
C SER A 226 10.95 -9.61 13.32
N GLY A 227 11.84 -9.47 12.33
CA GLY A 227 11.91 -8.31 11.45
C GLY A 227 11.25 -8.56 10.10
N PHE A 228 11.96 -9.20 9.19
CA PHE A 228 11.58 -9.30 7.77
C PHE A 228 10.22 -9.97 7.59
N ASP A 229 9.96 -11.11 8.25
CA ASP A 229 8.68 -11.83 8.08
C ASP A 229 7.46 -11.01 8.55
N PRO A 230 7.38 -10.50 9.79
CA PRO A 230 6.26 -9.67 10.23
C PRO A 230 6.11 -8.38 9.42
N MET A 231 7.22 -7.71 9.09
CA MET A 231 7.18 -6.47 8.33
C MET A 231 6.69 -6.69 6.89
N LEU A 232 7.15 -7.73 6.20
CA LEU A 232 6.69 -8.05 4.84
C LEU A 232 5.23 -8.43 4.78
N ARG A 233 4.71 -9.13 5.80
CA ARG A 233 3.26 -9.43 5.90
C ARG A 233 2.38 -8.19 5.91
N ARG A 234 2.94 -7.02 6.26
CA ARG A 234 2.22 -5.75 6.37
C ARG A 234 2.58 -4.73 5.30
N LEU A 235 3.85 -4.63 4.94
CA LEU A 235 4.34 -3.71 3.90
C LEU A 235 3.67 -3.92 2.55
N VAL A 236 3.30 -5.17 2.22
CA VAL A 236 2.57 -5.48 0.97
C VAL A 236 1.21 -4.80 0.86
N PHE A 237 0.64 -4.33 1.98
CA PHE A 237 -0.62 -3.57 2.01
C PHE A 237 -0.42 -2.04 1.96
N LEU A 238 0.81 -1.58 1.74
CA LEU A 238 1.15 -0.18 1.47
C LEU A 238 1.55 -0.05 -0.01
N PRO A 239 0.64 0.33 -0.93
CA PRO A 239 0.94 0.36 -2.37
C PRO A 239 2.09 1.30 -2.74
N LEU A 240 2.36 2.31 -1.91
CA LEU A 240 3.47 3.26 -2.09
C LEU A 240 4.83 2.72 -1.62
N ALA A 241 4.88 1.53 -1.01
CA ALA A 241 6.12 0.92 -0.50
C ALA A 241 6.92 0.15 -1.56
N GLY A 242 6.54 0.21 -2.85
CA GLY A 242 7.13 -0.59 -3.92
C GLY A 242 8.67 -0.55 -4.01
N ASP A 243 9.26 0.64 -3.92
CA ASP A 243 10.73 0.81 -3.96
C ASP A 243 11.41 0.10 -2.77
N ASN A 244 10.80 0.18 -1.59
CA ASN A 244 11.32 -0.44 -0.37
C ASN A 244 11.12 -1.95 -0.35
N LEU A 245 9.98 -2.44 -0.83
CA LEU A 245 9.73 -3.86 -1.02
C LEU A 245 10.76 -4.45 -1.99
N LYS A 246 11.02 -3.78 -3.13
CA LYS A 246 12.07 -4.19 -4.08
C LYS A 246 13.43 -4.28 -3.39
N TYR A 247 13.81 -3.27 -2.61
CA TYR A 247 15.08 -3.27 -1.88
C TYR A 247 15.17 -4.40 -0.85
N ILE A 248 14.08 -4.70 -0.14
CA ILE A 248 14.00 -5.82 0.80
C ILE A 248 14.14 -7.16 0.06
N PHE A 249 13.42 -7.36 -1.04
CA PHE A 249 13.50 -8.59 -1.82
C PHE A 249 14.87 -8.78 -2.48
N GLU A 250 15.55 -7.71 -2.91
CA GLU A 250 16.96 -7.79 -3.36
C GLU A 250 17.87 -8.38 -2.27
N ILE A 251 17.70 -7.95 -1.02
CA ILE A 251 18.47 -8.46 0.12
C ILE A 251 18.13 -9.94 0.37
N LEU A 252 16.83 -10.27 0.41
CA LEU A 252 16.34 -11.61 0.69
C LEU A 252 16.70 -12.62 -0.39
N HIS A 253 16.57 -12.30 -1.67
CA HIS A 253 16.98 -13.19 -2.76
C HIS A 253 18.48 -13.49 -2.70
N ARG A 254 19.30 -12.49 -2.34
CA ARG A 254 20.75 -12.65 -2.24
C ARG A 254 21.16 -13.52 -1.03
N LEU A 255 20.54 -13.30 0.12
CA LEU A 255 20.99 -13.91 1.38
C LEU A 255 20.17 -15.14 1.80
N GLU A 256 18.92 -15.22 1.36
CA GLU A 256 17.91 -16.19 1.78
C GLU A 256 17.16 -16.78 0.57
N GLY A 257 17.71 -16.74 -0.64
CA GLY A 257 16.98 -17.15 -1.86
C GLY A 257 16.52 -18.62 -1.91
N LYS A 258 17.07 -19.48 -1.03
CA LYS A 258 16.60 -20.87 -0.82
C LYS A 258 15.55 -21.01 0.29
N ASN A 259 15.16 -19.91 0.91
CA ASN A 259 14.12 -19.86 1.92
C ASN A 259 12.76 -19.58 1.24
N PRO A 260 11.78 -20.48 1.36
CA PRO A 260 10.45 -20.33 0.76
C PRO A 260 9.68 -19.11 1.27
N LEU A 261 10.06 -18.55 2.42
CA LEU A 261 9.48 -17.29 2.89
C LEU A 261 9.69 -16.14 1.90
N VAL A 262 10.78 -16.15 1.13
CA VAL A 262 11.05 -15.13 0.12
C VAL A 262 9.97 -15.16 -0.97
N GLY A 263 9.75 -16.33 -1.59
CA GLY A 263 8.71 -16.50 -2.60
C GLY A 263 7.29 -16.39 -2.05
N TYR A 264 7.07 -16.75 -0.78
CA TYR A 264 5.78 -16.55 -0.09
C TYR A 264 5.40 -15.07 0.01
N HIS A 265 6.32 -14.22 0.46
CA HIS A 265 6.08 -12.78 0.61
C HIS A 265 6.02 -12.08 -0.74
N GLU A 266 6.89 -12.46 -1.68
CA GLU A 266 6.92 -11.89 -3.03
C GLU A 266 5.62 -12.21 -3.79
N ALA A 267 5.11 -13.43 -3.65
CA ALA A 267 3.81 -13.79 -4.19
C ALA A 267 2.68 -12.94 -3.59
N LYS A 268 2.73 -12.66 -2.28
CA LYS A 268 1.70 -11.82 -1.64
C LYS A 268 1.76 -10.37 -2.12
N MET A 269 2.96 -9.82 -2.34
CA MET A 269 3.13 -8.50 -2.93
C MET A 269 2.46 -8.42 -4.31
N PHE A 270 2.79 -9.36 -5.20
CA PHE A 270 2.22 -9.37 -6.55
C PHE A 270 0.71 -9.61 -6.55
N ASP A 271 0.19 -10.45 -5.64
CA ASP A 271 -1.25 -10.67 -5.44
C ASP A 271 -1.99 -9.36 -5.09
N VAL A 272 -1.51 -8.59 -4.11
CA VAL A 272 -2.14 -7.31 -3.74
C VAL A 272 -2.10 -6.32 -4.90
N LEU A 273 -0.96 -6.19 -5.58
CA LEU A 273 -0.84 -5.29 -6.73
C LEU A 273 -1.76 -5.70 -7.89
N ALA A 274 -1.89 -7.01 -8.16
CA ALA A 274 -2.79 -7.54 -9.17
C ALA A 274 -4.24 -7.19 -8.85
N GLN A 275 -4.66 -7.38 -7.60
CA GLN A 275 -6.03 -7.05 -7.16
C GLN A 275 -6.32 -5.55 -7.31
N ILE A 276 -5.40 -4.66 -6.96
CA ILE A 276 -5.56 -3.21 -7.20
C ILE A 276 -5.81 -2.93 -8.69
N GLN A 277 -4.98 -3.48 -9.57
CA GLN A 277 -5.11 -3.27 -11.03
C GLN A 277 -6.46 -3.77 -11.57
N LEU A 278 -6.96 -4.89 -11.06
CA LEU A 278 -8.25 -5.45 -11.47
C LEU A 278 -9.45 -4.69 -10.92
N ILE A 279 -9.32 -4.10 -9.72
CA ILE A 279 -10.33 -3.18 -9.19
C ILE A 279 -10.39 -1.92 -10.09
N ILE A 280 -9.24 -1.35 -10.46
CA ILE A 280 -9.17 -0.21 -11.40
C ILE A 280 -9.82 -0.58 -12.74
N ALA A 281 -9.46 -1.73 -13.31
CA ALA A 281 -10.02 -2.22 -14.57
C ALA A 281 -11.54 -2.32 -14.52
N SER A 282 -12.08 -2.81 -13.40
CA SER A 282 -13.52 -3.00 -13.20
C SER A 282 -14.26 -1.66 -13.05
N ALA A 283 -13.63 -0.66 -12.44
CA ALA A 283 -14.21 0.66 -12.23
C ALA A 283 -14.14 1.57 -13.47
N GLY A 284 -13.04 1.52 -14.23
CA GLY A 284 -12.83 2.33 -15.44
C GLY A 284 -13.23 1.65 -16.75
N ASN A 285 -13.51 0.35 -16.72
CA ASN A 285 -13.66 -0.50 -17.91
C ASN A 285 -12.42 -0.41 -18.85
N GLU A 286 -11.23 -0.30 -18.27
CA GLU A 286 -9.98 -0.09 -19.00
C GLU A 286 -9.25 -1.42 -19.27
N PRO A 287 -8.80 -1.68 -20.52
CA PRO A 287 -8.16 -2.93 -20.90
C PRO A 287 -6.73 -3.08 -20.34
N GLU A 288 -5.99 -1.99 -20.19
CA GLU A 288 -4.59 -2.01 -19.76
C GLU A 288 -4.43 -2.43 -18.29
N PRO A 289 -5.16 -1.85 -17.30
CA PRO A 289 -5.12 -2.34 -15.92
C PRO A 289 -5.52 -3.82 -15.81
N LYS A 290 -6.45 -4.29 -16.64
CA LYS A 290 -6.83 -5.71 -16.68
C LYS A 290 -5.65 -6.60 -17.08
N LYS A 291 -4.95 -6.24 -18.17
CA LYS A 291 -3.73 -6.94 -18.63
C LYS A 291 -2.66 -6.95 -17.54
N ASN A 292 -2.38 -5.78 -16.95
CA ASN A 292 -1.38 -5.63 -15.88
C ASN A 292 -1.72 -6.50 -14.67
N GLY A 293 -3.00 -6.60 -14.30
CA GLY A 293 -3.47 -7.47 -13.22
C GLY A 293 -3.14 -8.95 -13.45
N PHE A 294 -3.41 -9.47 -14.64
CA PHE A 294 -3.08 -10.87 -14.98
C PHE A 294 -1.57 -11.14 -15.09
N GLU A 295 -0.79 -10.16 -15.57
CA GLU A 295 0.68 -10.27 -15.57
C GLU A 295 1.23 -10.35 -14.13
N LEU A 296 0.70 -9.53 -13.22
CA LEU A 296 1.07 -9.57 -11.80
C LEU A 296 0.65 -10.88 -11.14
N PHE A 297 -0.54 -11.41 -11.43
CA PHE A 297 -0.92 -12.76 -10.98
C PHE A 297 -0.01 -13.86 -11.50
N SER A 298 0.47 -13.74 -12.73
CA SER A 298 1.44 -14.69 -13.29
C SER A 298 2.76 -14.65 -12.53
N LYS A 299 3.25 -13.45 -12.17
CA LYS A 299 4.43 -13.28 -11.30
C LYS A 299 4.19 -13.84 -9.89
N ALA A 300 3.00 -13.59 -9.31
CA ALA A 300 2.61 -14.15 -8.01
C ALA A 300 2.64 -15.68 -8.01
N LEU A 301 2.05 -16.31 -9.05
CA LEU A 301 2.01 -17.76 -9.20
C LEU A 301 3.41 -18.35 -9.35
N LYS A 302 4.29 -17.69 -10.11
CA LYS A 302 5.68 -18.13 -10.25
C LYS A 302 6.40 -18.12 -8.90
N ALA A 303 6.36 -17.00 -8.19
CA ALA A 303 7.03 -16.85 -6.90
C ALA A 303 6.57 -17.88 -5.86
N ILE A 304 5.25 -18.12 -5.74
CA ILE A 304 4.74 -19.11 -4.79
C ILE A 304 4.99 -20.56 -5.25
N CYS A 305 4.94 -20.84 -6.55
CA CYS A 305 5.29 -22.17 -7.08
C CYS A 305 6.73 -22.52 -6.74
N ASP A 306 7.66 -21.56 -6.89
CA ASP A 306 9.07 -21.76 -6.58
C ASP A 306 9.28 -21.93 -5.07
N ALA A 307 8.56 -21.19 -4.23
CA ALA A 307 8.56 -21.42 -2.77
C ALA A 307 8.04 -22.83 -2.38
N VAL A 308 6.95 -23.29 -2.98
CA VAL A 308 6.39 -24.63 -2.71
C VAL A 308 7.34 -25.76 -3.10
N LYS A 309 8.25 -25.56 -4.07
CA LYS A 309 9.30 -26.55 -4.37
C LYS A 309 10.36 -26.67 -3.26
N LEU A 310 10.48 -25.65 -2.40
CA LEU A 310 11.52 -25.56 -1.36
C LEU A 310 11.04 -26.06 0.01
N VAL A 311 9.72 -26.09 0.29
CA VAL A 311 9.21 -26.36 1.64
C VAL A 311 9.50 -27.78 2.16
N GLY A 312 9.60 -28.78 1.29
CA GLY A 312 9.99 -30.15 1.68
C GLY A 312 11.45 -30.31 2.11
N ASN A 313 12.27 -29.26 1.93
CA ASN A 313 13.69 -29.25 2.29
C ASN A 313 13.95 -28.54 3.64
N ILE A 314 12.89 -28.16 4.38
CA ILE A 314 13.01 -27.34 5.59
C ILE A 314 12.25 -28.01 6.74
N PRO A 315 12.82 -28.06 7.95
CA PRO A 315 12.19 -28.74 9.08
C PRO A 315 10.90 -28.07 9.61
N GLU A 316 10.62 -26.82 9.24
CA GLU A 316 9.52 -26.04 9.81
C GLU A 316 8.20 -26.22 9.05
N LYS A 317 7.39 -27.19 9.50
CA LYS A 317 6.06 -27.49 8.94
C LYS A 317 5.10 -26.28 8.84
N ALA A 318 5.27 -25.28 9.70
CA ALA A 318 4.43 -24.08 9.65
C ALA A 318 4.65 -23.27 8.35
N ILE A 319 5.89 -23.23 7.85
CA ILE A 319 6.25 -22.54 6.60
C ILE A 319 5.68 -23.31 5.41
N GLU A 320 5.77 -24.63 5.43
CA GLU A 320 5.15 -25.51 4.44
C GLU A 320 3.64 -25.25 4.34
N LYS A 321 2.93 -25.36 5.47
CA LYS A 321 1.49 -25.11 5.54
C LYS A 321 1.15 -23.72 4.99
N ALA A 322 1.92 -22.69 5.35
CA ALA A 322 1.69 -21.33 4.88
C ALA A 322 1.88 -21.16 3.37
N ALA A 323 2.95 -21.74 2.79
CA ALA A 323 3.23 -21.64 1.36
C ALA A 323 2.21 -22.40 0.52
N VAL A 324 1.87 -23.63 0.91
CA VAL A 324 0.85 -24.44 0.23
C VAL A 324 -0.52 -23.78 0.31
N TYR A 325 -0.91 -23.28 1.48
CA TYR A 325 -2.16 -22.52 1.62
C TYR A 325 -2.19 -21.30 0.70
N ARG A 326 -1.10 -20.54 0.62
CA ARG A 326 -0.99 -19.35 -0.25
C ARG A 326 -1.10 -19.74 -1.72
N TYR A 327 -0.48 -20.83 -2.14
CA TYR A 327 -0.61 -21.34 -3.51
C TYR A 327 -2.06 -21.65 -3.85
N GLY A 328 -2.74 -22.43 -3.00
CA GLY A 328 -4.16 -22.73 -3.18
C GLY A 328 -5.05 -21.48 -3.19
N HIS A 329 -4.82 -20.56 -2.26
CA HIS A 329 -5.55 -19.29 -2.22
C HIS A 329 -5.39 -18.50 -3.52
N LEU A 330 -4.17 -18.40 -4.06
CA LEU A 330 -3.91 -17.68 -5.30
C LEU A 330 -4.57 -18.36 -6.51
N CYS A 331 -4.52 -19.69 -6.59
CA CYS A 331 -5.24 -20.45 -7.61
C CYS A 331 -6.75 -20.18 -7.57
N TYR A 332 -7.34 -20.16 -6.38
CA TYR A 332 -8.76 -19.83 -6.18
C TYR A 332 -9.08 -18.39 -6.60
N THR A 333 -8.30 -17.41 -6.14
CA THR A 333 -8.50 -15.99 -6.48
C THR A 333 -8.47 -15.78 -7.99
N ILE A 334 -7.43 -16.28 -8.67
CA ILE A 334 -7.29 -16.15 -10.13
C ILE A 334 -8.43 -16.82 -10.87
N HIS A 335 -8.87 -18.00 -10.41
CA HIS A 335 -10.02 -18.69 -11.00
C HIS A 335 -11.29 -17.82 -10.93
N ARG A 336 -11.60 -17.28 -9.74
CA ARG A 336 -12.76 -16.39 -9.57
C ARG A 336 -12.62 -15.10 -10.37
N THR A 337 -11.41 -14.59 -10.57
CA THR A 337 -11.15 -13.46 -11.46
C THR A 337 -11.48 -13.80 -12.92
N TYR A 338 -11.09 -14.97 -13.44
CA TYR A 338 -11.47 -15.38 -14.80
C TYR A 338 -12.99 -15.43 -14.97
N LYS A 339 -13.70 -16.10 -14.05
CA LYS A 339 -15.17 -16.24 -14.10
C LYS A 339 -15.87 -14.89 -14.02
N SER A 340 -15.50 -14.03 -13.07
CA SER A 340 -16.11 -12.69 -12.92
C SER A 340 -15.85 -11.75 -14.11
N ASN A 341 -14.82 -12.03 -14.91
CA ASN A 341 -14.48 -11.27 -16.10
C ASN A 341 -14.99 -11.91 -17.41
N ASN A 342 -15.79 -12.97 -17.33
CA ASN A 342 -16.26 -13.76 -18.47
C ASN A 342 -15.12 -14.23 -19.39
N ILE A 343 -13.98 -14.57 -18.80
CA ILE A 343 -12.82 -15.10 -19.53
C ILE A 343 -12.82 -16.63 -19.39
N PRO A 344 -12.69 -17.39 -20.50
CA PRO A 344 -12.50 -18.84 -20.42
C PRO A 344 -11.31 -19.21 -19.56
N VAL A 345 -11.51 -20.13 -18.62
CA VAL A 345 -10.46 -20.56 -17.70
C VAL A 345 -9.43 -21.39 -18.48
N PRO A 346 -8.14 -21.02 -18.50
CA PRO A 346 -7.13 -21.79 -19.21
C PRO A 346 -6.97 -23.20 -18.62
N LYS A 347 -6.83 -24.22 -19.47
CA LYS A 347 -6.57 -25.61 -19.04
C LYS A 347 -5.34 -25.73 -18.13
N GLU A 348 -4.29 -24.95 -18.42
CA GLU A 348 -3.12 -24.90 -17.54
C GLU A 348 -3.43 -24.42 -16.13
N HIS A 349 -4.39 -23.50 -15.98
CA HIS A 349 -4.81 -23.01 -14.67
C HIS A 349 -5.55 -24.09 -13.90
N LEU A 350 -6.41 -24.88 -14.56
CA LEU A 350 -7.09 -26.02 -13.94
C LEU A 350 -6.08 -27.06 -13.42
N LYS A 351 -5.01 -27.37 -14.17
CA LYS A 351 -3.91 -28.22 -13.68
C LYS A 351 -3.22 -27.66 -12.44
N ARG A 352 -3.11 -26.33 -12.31
CA ARG A 352 -2.57 -25.69 -11.10
C ARG A 352 -3.54 -25.85 -9.92
N VAL A 353 -4.84 -25.76 -10.15
CA VAL A 353 -5.88 -26.01 -9.14
C VAL A 353 -5.83 -27.46 -8.66
N GLU A 354 -5.77 -28.45 -9.57
CA GLU A 354 -5.60 -29.88 -9.24
C GLU A 354 -4.37 -30.10 -8.36
N LYS A 355 -3.23 -29.52 -8.76
CA LYS A 355 -1.99 -29.57 -7.97
C LYS A 355 -2.17 -28.95 -6.59
N ALA A 356 -2.89 -27.84 -6.47
CA ALA A 356 -3.14 -27.21 -5.18
C ALA A 356 -4.00 -28.09 -4.27
N VAL A 357 -5.01 -28.80 -4.82
CA VAL A 357 -5.83 -29.76 -4.08
C VAL A 357 -4.97 -30.90 -3.51
N SER A 358 -4.11 -31.49 -4.35
CA SER A 358 -3.25 -32.60 -3.91
C SER A 358 -2.19 -32.18 -2.88
N LEU A 359 -1.65 -30.96 -2.99
CA LEU A 359 -0.72 -30.43 -1.99
C LEU A 359 -1.39 -30.12 -0.65
N LEU A 360 -2.67 -29.74 -0.64
CA LEU A 360 -3.40 -29.42 0.59
C LEU A 360 -3.87 -30.67 1.34
N GLU A 361 -4.11 -31.78 0.64
CA GLU A 361 -4.58 -33.04 1.21
C GLU A 361 -3.77 -33.55 2.41
N PRO A 362 -2.43 -33.70 2.34
CA PRO A 362 -1.64 -34.21 3.46
C PRO A 362 -1.61 -33.25 4.67
N ILE A 363 -2.03 -31.99 4.51
CA ILE A 363 -2.06 -30.98 5.58
C ILE A 363 -3.49 -30.53 5.94
N ALA A 364 -4.50 -31.30 5.52
CA ALA A 364 -5.93 -31.02 5.76
C ALA A 364 -6.41 -31.35 7.19
N GLU A 365 -5.51 -31.82 8.07
CA GLU A 365 -5.76 -31.83 9.52
C GLU A 365 -6.06 -30.42 10.04
N ASP A 366 -5.44 -29.39 9.45
CA ASP A 366 -5.72 -28.00 9.76
C ASP A 366 -7.06 -27.58 9.10
N PRO A 367 -8.07 -27.15 9.88
CA PRO A 367 -9.38 -26.76 9.36
C PRO A 367 -9.31 -25.70 8.26
N LYS A 368 -8.33 -24.78 8.35
CA LYS A 368 -8.14 -23.72 7.36
C LYS A 368 -7.68 -24.29 6.00
N ASN A 369 -6.80 -25.28 6.01
CA ASN A 369 -6.31 -25.95 4.80
C ASN A 369 -7.40 -26.82 4.19
N ARG A 370 -8.15 -27.58 5.02
CA ARG A 370 -9.30 -28.36 4.57
C ARG A 370 -10.35 -27.51 3.87
N LYS A 371 -10.68 -26.34 4.43
CA LYS A 371 -11.63 -25.40 3.82
C LYS A 371 -11.12 -24.87 2.47
N MET A 372 -9.82 -24.61 2.34
CA MET A 372 -9.24 -24.18 1.06
C MET A 372 -9.26 -25.31 0.03
N GLN A 373 -8.93 -26.53 0.42
CA GLN A 373 -8.98 -27.70 -0.44
C GLN A 373 -10.39 -27.92 -1.00
N ALA A 374 -11.41 -27.89 -0.13
CA ALA A 374 -12.81 -28.02 -0.55
C ALA A 374 -13.25 -26.93 -1.54
N LYS A 375 -12.81 -25.68 -1.35
CA LYS A 375 -13.08 -24.59 -2.31
C LYS A 375 -12.46 -24.84 -3.67
N LEU A 376 -11.28 -25.45 -3.72
CA LEU A 376 -10.57 -25.74 -4.96
C LEU A 376 -11.13 -26.98 -5.66
N ALA A 377 -11.56 -28.00 -4.91
CA ALA A 377 -12.28 -29.14 -5.46
C ALA A 377 -13.58 -28.68 -6.15
N TYR A 378 -14.37 -27.84 -5.48
CA TYR A 378 -15.58 -27.25 -6.08
C TYR A 378 -15.29 -26.45 -7.37
N VAL A 379 -14.15 -25.76 -7.43
CA VAL A 379 -13.71 -25.06 -8.66
C VAL A 379 -13.45 -26.04 -9.81
N LEU A 380 -12.96 -27.25 -9.54
CA LEU A 380 -12.75 -28.27 -10.57
C LEU A 380 -14.08 -28.85 -11.05
N ASP A 381 -15.07 -29.00 -10.17
CA ASP A 381 -16.41 -29.49 -10.54
C ASP A 381 -17.22 -28.46 -11.37
N GLU A 382 -16.90 -27.16 -11.28
CA GLU A 382 -17.55 -26.08 -12.03
C GLU A 382 -17.16 -26.00 -13.53
N ASN A 383 -16.16 -26.77 -13.99
CA ASN A 383 -15.57 -26.66 -15.34
C ASN A 383 -15.36 -28.03 -15.98
#